data_AF-A0A2A6HHY7-F1
#
_entry.id   AF-A0A2A6HHY7-F1
#
_cell.length_a   1.000
_cell.length_b   1.000
_cell.length_c   1.000
_cell.angle_alpha   90.00
_cell.angle_beta   90.00
_cell.angle_gamma   90.00
#
_symmetry.space_group_name_H-M   'P 1'
#
loop_
_entity.id
_entity.type
_entity.pdbx_description
1 polymer ?
#
loop_
_entity_poly.entity_id
_entity_poly.type
_entity_poly.pdbx_seq_one_letter_code
_entity_poly.pdbx_strand_id
1 'polypeptide(L)' 'MIAQPYHLYVERTDVAKNMARYYAMSIEPNLFGDVCLLRKWGRIGAKGQTMIHHFGREEEAVR' A
#
# COMPACT_ATOMS: atom_id res chain seq x y z
N MET A 1 -4.89 -8.03 16.56
CA MET A 1 -5.39 -6.65 16.42
C MET A 1 -4.20 -5.78 16.03
N ILE A 2 -4.34 -4.91 15.03
CA ILE A 2 -3.22 -4.05 14.58
C ILE A 2 -2.94 -3.00 15.65
N ALA A 3 -1.69 -2.84 16.07
CA ALA A 3 -1.29 -1.95 17.17
C ALA A 3 -1.37 -0.46 16.80
N GLN A 4 -1.16 -0.13 15.53
CA GLN A 4 -1.21 1.24 15.01
C GLN A 4 -1.71 1.29 13.56
N PRO A 5 -2.29 2.42 13.10
CA PRO A 5 -2.64 2.57 11.70
C PRO A 5 -1.38 2.65 10.82
N TYR A 6 -1.25 1.75 9.85
CA TYR A 6 -0.21 1.84 8.81
C TYR A 6 -0.82 2.39 7.53
N HIS A 7 -0.48 3.62 7.20
CA HIS A 7 -0.82 4.22 5.92
C HIS A 7 0.35 5.07 5.44
N LEU A 8 0.85 4.76 4.25
CA LEU A 8 1.88 5.52 3.57
C LEU A 8 1.40 5.85 2.17
N TYR A 9 1.51 7.11 1.79
CA TYR A 9 1.25 7.56 0.43
C TYR A 9 2.38 8.47 -0.03
N VAL A 10 3.00 8.12 -1.16
CA VAL A 10 4.14 8.82 -1.74
C VAL A 10 3.86 9.11 -3.19
N GLU A 11 4.13 10.33 -3.61
CA GLU A 11 4.04 10.75 -4.99
C GLU A 11 5.41 11.07 -5.57
N ARG A 12 5.55 10.85 -6.88
CA ARG A 12 6.70 11.28 -7.64
C ARG A 12 6.25 11.92 -8.94
N THR A 13 6.61 13.19 -9.08
CA THR A 13 6.31 14.00 -10.25
C THR A 13 7.61 14.53 -10.86
N ASP A 14 7.79 14.34 -12.16
CA ASP A 14 8.92 14.84 -12.96
C ASP A 14 8.40 15.12 -14.37
N VAL A 15 8.23 16.41 -14.69
CA VAL A 15 7.64 16.87 -15.96
C VAL A 15 8.55 16.54 -17.15
N ALA A 16 9.87 16.67 -16.99
CA ALA A 16 10.83 16.40 -18.05
C ALA A 16 10.79 14.94 -18.51
N LYS A 17 10.33 14.03 -17.63
CA LYS A 17 10.18 12.60 -17.92
C LYS A 17 8.74 12.15 -18.15
N ASN A 18 7.79 13.09 -18.28
CA ASN A 18 6.35 12.80 -18.30
C ASN A 18 5.97 11.80 -17.19
N MET A 19 6.41 12.07 -15.97
CA MET A 19 6.22 11.21 -14.81
C MET A 19 5.28 11.88 -13.82
N ALA A 20 4.17 11.21 -13.54
CA ALA A 20 3.27 11.53 -12.44
C ALA A 20 2.79 10.20 -11.89
N ARG A 21 3.44 9.70 -10.84
CA ARG A 21 3.19 8.37 -10.26
C ARG A 21 2.95 8.46 -8.75
N TYR A 22 2.17 7.52 -8.25
CA TYR A 22 1.96 7.33 -6.82
C TYR A 22 2.35 5.91 -6.39
N TYR A 23 2.67 5.78 -5.12
CA TYR A 23 2.81 4.53 -4.40
C TYR A 23 2.10 4.67 -3.06
N ALA A 24 1.22 3.73 -2.74
CA ALA A 24 0.47 3.70 -1.50
C ALA A 24 0.63 2.33 -0.84
N MET A 25 0.80 2.31 0.48
CA MET A 25 0.84 1.10 1.29
C MET A 25 -0.05 1.23 2.51
N SER A 26 -0.79 0.18 2.84
CA SER A 26 -1.50 0.07 4.11
C SER A 26 -1.45 -1.35 4.66
N ILE A 27 -1.42 -1.47 5.99
CA ILE A 27 -1.63 -2.76 6.67
C ILE A 27 -3.02 -2.72 7.27
N GLU A 28 -3.88 -3.63 6.84
CA GLU A 28 -5.30 -3.70 7.21
C GLU A 28 -5.66 -5.14 7.62
N PRO A 29 -6.56 -5.33 8.60
CA PRO A 29 -7.08 -6.65 8.89
C PRO A 29 -8.08 -7.07 7.81
N ASN A 30 -8.13 -8.35 7.46
CA ASN A 30 -9.21 -8.88 6.62
C ASN A 30 -10.44 -9.27 7.48
N LEU A 31 -11.53 -9.68 6.82
CA LEU A 31 -12.77 -10.12 7.48
C LEU A 31 -12.60 -11.34 8.39
N PHE A 32 -11.50 -12.10 8.24
CA PHE A 32 -11.20 -13.30 9.02
C PHE A 32 -10.18 -13.04 10.13
N GLY A 33 -9.71 -11.80 10.29
CA GLY A 33 -8.74 -11.42 11.30
C GLY A 33 -7.27 -11.60 10.90
N ASP A 34 -6.97 -12.03 9.67
CA ASP A 34 -5.60 -12.06 9.15
C ASP A 34 -5.11 -10.65 8.85
N VAL A 35 -3.80 -10.47 8.83
CA VAL A 35 -3.16 -9.20 8.49
C VAL A 35 -2.85 -9.16 7.01
N CYS A 36 -3.28 -8.11 6.32
CA CYS A 36 -3.04 -7.89 4.90
C CYS A 36 -2.20 -6.63 4.69
N LEU A 37 -1.13 -6.73 3.91
CA LEU A 37 -0.41 -5.58 3.37
C LEU A 37 -0.91 -5.30 1.96
N LEU A 38 -1.59 -4.16 1.80
CA LEU A 38 -2.06 -3.64 0.53
C LEU A 38 -1.01 -2.70 -0.03
N ARG A 39 -0.61 -2.93 -1.28
CA ARG A 39 0.27 -2.06 -2.06
C ARG A 39 -0.48 -1.61 -3.30
N LYS A 40 -0.55 -0.29 -3.53
CA LYS A 40 -1.17 0.30 -4.73
C LYS A 40 -0.16 1.20 -5.42
N TRP A 41 -0.08 1.14 -6.73
CA TRP A 41 0.82 2.01 -7.49
C TRP A 41 0.30 2.27 -8.88
N GLY A 42 0.67 3.41 -9.46
CA GLY A 42 0.18 3.77 -10.78
C GLY A 42 0.53 5.19 -11.18
N ARG A 43 -0.09 5.65 -12.27
CA ARG A 43 -0.09 7.08 -12.59
C ARG A 43 -1.14 7.81 -11.75
N ILE A 44 -0.82 9.02 -11.30
CA ILE A 44 -1.76 9.86 -10.56
C ILE A 44 -2.98 10.15 -11.45
N GLY A 45 -4.18 10.01 -10.88
CA GLY A 45 -5.44 10.14 -11.62
C GLY A 45 -5.89 8.90 -12.40
N ALA A 46 -5.17 7.78 -12.30
CA ALA A 46 -5.53 6.51 -12.94
C ALA A 46 -5.75 5.39 -11.91
N LYS A 47 -6.40 4.30 -12.34
CA LYS A 47 -6.71 3.14 -11.48
C LYS A 47 -5.46 2.47 -10.89
N GLY A 48 -4.36 2.46 -11.63
CA GLY A 48 -3.12 1.79 -11.23
C GLY A 48 -3.25 0.28 -11.09
N GLN A 49 -2.37 -0.30 -10.29
CA GLN A 49 -2.31 -1.70 -9.92
C GLN A 49 -2.40 -1.85 -8.39
N THR A 50 -2.81 -3.02 -7.94
CA THR A 50 -2.92 -3.36 -6.52
C THR A 50 -2.36 -4.76 -6.30
N MET A 51 -1.67 -4.94 -5.19
CA MET A 51 -1.17 -6.22 -4.72
C MET A 51 -1.46 -6.36 -3.23
N ILE A 52 -1.89 -7.55 -2.84
CA ILE A 52 -2.28 -7.88 -1.47
C ILE A 52 -1.40 -9.03 -1.01
N HIS A 53 -0.73 -8.87 0.12
CA HIS A 53 0.03 -9.93 0.77
C HIS A 53 -0.64 -10.27 2.10
N HIS A 54 -0.82 -11.56 2.37
CA HIS A 54 -1.42 -12.06 3.60
C HIS A 54 -0.33 -12.51 4.57
N PHE A 55 -0.52 -12.20 5.85
CA PHE A 55 0.39 -12.52 6.94
C PHE A 55 -0.38 -13.03 8.15
N GLY A 56 0.25 -13.90 8.93
CA GLY A 56 -0.36 -14.42 10.15
C GLY A 56 -0.29 -13.43 11.31
N ARG A 57 0.69 -12.51 11.28
CA ARG A 57 0.92 -11.50 12.33
C ARG A 57 1.29 -10.14 11.74
N GLU A 58 1.02 -9.09 12.51
CA GLU A 58 1.36 -7.71 12.16
C GLU A 58 2.87 -7.53 11.97
N GLU A 59 3.67 -8.10 12.87
CA GLU A 59 5.15 -8.03 12.84
C GLU A 59 5.73 -8.55 11.52
N GLU A 60 5.11 -9.57 10.93
CA GLU A 60 5.51 -10.14 9.64
C GLU A 60 5.21 -9.19 8.47
N ALA A 61 4.15 -8.39 8.59
CA ALA A 61 3.76 -7.41 7.58
C ALA A 61 4.59 -6.12 7.64
N VAL A 62 5.16 -5.79 8.81
CA VAL A 62 5.98 -4.59 9.03
C VAL A 62 7.45 -4.76 8.63
N ARG A 63 7.95 -6.01 8.68
CA ARG A 63 9.35 -6.36 8.44
C ARG A 63 9.79 -6.16 6.99
#